data_AF-A0A1M3J1S0-F1
#
_entry.id   AF-A0A1M3J1S0-F1
#
_cell.length_a   1.000
_cell.length_b   1.000
_cell.length_c   1.000
_cell.angle_alpha   90.00
_cell.angle_beta   90.00
_cell.angle_gamma   90.00
#
_symmetry.space_group_name_H-M   'P 1'
#
loop_
_entity.id
_entity.type
_entity.pdbx_description
1 polymer ?
#
loop_
_entity_poly.entity_id
_entity_poly.type
_entity_poly.pdbx_seq_one_letter_code
_entity_poly.pdbx_strand_id
1 'polypeptide(L)'
;MSKKLESILQKVPPATVTSFNKEIQFEEKVLIEEEQIVRLIAQVPFKVKRRLKQYVAENPGETERSAILKGLKLLGIKVEDKYLHDLRSTRN
;
A
#
# COMPACT_ATOMS: atom_id res chain seq x y z
N MET A 1 23.03 -12.18 61.04
CA MET A 1 22.65 -11.97 59.63
C MET A 1 21.49 -12.91 59.30
N SER A 2 20.44 -12.40 58.66
CA SER A 2 19.12 -13.03 58.61
C SER A 2 19.05 -14.14 57.55
N LYS A 3 18.76 -15.38 57.98
CA LYS A 3 18.56 -16.57 57.12
C LYS A 3 17.55 -16.37 55.97
N LYS A 4 16.69 -15.33 56.07
CA LYS A 4 15.72 -14.98 55.02
C LYS A 4 16.36 -14.33 53.79
N LEU A 5 17.52 -13.66 53.92
CA LEU A 5 18.19 -13.03 52.78
C LEU A 5 18.95 -14.06 51.93
N GLU A 6 19.58 -15.05 52.55
CA GLU A 6 20.27 -16.14 51.86
C GLU A 6 19.31 -17.01 51.03
N SER A 7 18.09 -17.25 51.54
CA SER A 7 17.09 -18.03 50.80
C SER A 7 16.54 -17.31 49.57
N ILE A 8 16.62 -15.98 49.50
CA ILE A 8 16.20 -15.20 48.33
C ILE A 8 17.31 -15.23 47.28
N LEU A 9 18.57 -15.10 47.69
CA LEU A 9 19.73 -15.16 46.79
C LEU A 9 19.90 -16.54 46.14
N GLN A 10 19.57 -17.63 46.85
CA GLN A 10 19.63 -18.99 46.31
C GLN A 10 18.45 -19.34 45.39
N LYS A 11 17.37 -18.55 45.39
CA LYS A 11 16.15 -18.81 44.61
C LYS A 11 16.11 -18.07 43.28
N VAL A 12 17.13 -17.26 42.98
CA VAL A 12 17.29 -16.69 41.64
C VAL A 12 17.97 -17.79 40.82
N PRO A 13 17.30 -18.38 39.81
CA PRO A 13 17.98 -19.32 38.95
C PRO A 13 19.17 -18.60 38.30
N PRO A 14 20.33 -19.25 38.13
CA PRO A 14 21.43 -18.66 37.39
C PRO A 14 20.86 -18.24 36.04
N ALA A 15 21.04 -16.97 35.66
CA ALA A 15 20.79 -16.56 34.29
C ALA A 15 21.70 -17.44 33.44
N THR A 16 21.13 -18.45 32.81
CA THR A 16 21.83 -19.44 32.02
C THR A 16 22.38 -18.72 30.81
N VAL A 17 23.54 -18.09 30.94
CA VAL A 17 24.40 -17.70 29.84
C VAL A 17 25.09 -18.99 29.39
N THR A 18 24.30 -19.89 28.82
CA THR A 18 24.83 -20.95 27.96
C THR A 18 24.72 -20.41 26.55
N SER A 19 25.83 -19.85 26.10
CA SER A 19 26.30 -19.82 24.71
C SER A 19 25.40 -20.59 23.73
N PHE A 20 24.40 -19.90 23.19
CA PHE A 20 23.83 -20.22 21.90
C PHE A 20 23.88 -18.95 21.09
N ASN A 21 24.90 -18.84 20.24
CA ASN A 21 24.77 -18.14 18.97
C ASN A 21 23.69 -18.87 18.16
N LYS A 22 22.44 -18.71 18.56
CA LYS A 22 21.33 -18.82 17.63
C LYS A 22 21.03 -17.39 17.27
N GLU A 23 21.56 -16.98 16.12
CA GLU A 23 20.95 -15.92 15.33
C GLU A 23 19.45 -16.13 15.43
N ILE A 24 18.78 -15.27 16.19
CA ILE A 24 17.33 -15.18 16.14
C ILE A 24 17.09 -14.61 14.76
N GLN A 25 17.00 -15.50 13.78
CA GLN A 25 16.38 -15.20 12.51
C GLN A 25 14.95 -14.86 12.91
N PHE A 26 14.70 -13.58 13.10
CA PHE A 26 13.36 -13.05 12.93
C PHE A 26 13.02 -13.41 11.49
N GLU A 27 12.38 -14.56 11.31
CA GLU A 27 11.52 -14.76 10.16
C GLU A 27 10.48 -13.65 10.29
N GLU A 28 10.79 -12.50 9.70
CA GLU A 28 9.78 -11.60 9.20
C GLU A 28 8.87 -12.49 8.35
N LYS A 29 7.82 -13.01 8.99
CA LYS A 29 6.65 -13.48 8.28
C LYS A 29 6.13 -12.23 7.62
N VAL A 30 6.66 -11.96 6.42
CA VAL A 30 6.07 -11.06 5.46
C VAL A 30 4.67 -11.59 5.30
N LEU A 31 3.72 -10.96 6.00
CA LEU A 31 2.32 -11.05 5.66
C LEU A 31 2.25 -10.49 4.25
N ILE A 32 2.39 -11.38 3.27
CA ILE A 32 2.05 -11.09 1.89
C ILE A 32 0.54 -11.00 1.94
N GLU A 33 0.03 -9.81 2.28
CA GLU A 33 -1.36 -9.47 2.06
C GLU A 33 -1.56 -9.64 0.54
N GLU A 34 -2.30 -10.68 0.16
CA GLU A 34 -2.71 -10.86 -1.22
C GLU A 34 -3.44 -9.58 -1.63
N GLU A 35 -2.90 -8.84 -2.61
CA GLU A 35 -3.52 -7.63 -3.12
C GLU A 35 -4.89 -7.98 -3.69
N GLN A 36 -5.94 -7.82 -2.89
CA GLN A 36 -7.30 -8.07 -3.34
C GLN A 36 -7.71 -6.90 -4.23
N ILE A 37 -7.87 -7.17 -5.54
CA ILE A 37 -8.34 -6.17 -6.49
C ILE A 37 -9.81 -5.87 -6.20
N VAL A 38 -10.06 -4.80 -5.45
CA VAL A 38 -11.41 -4.31 -5.17
C VAL A 38 -11.85 -3.33 -6.26
N ARG A 39 -13.00 -3.60 -6.88
CA ARG A 39 -13.58 -2.70 -7.88
C ARG A 39 -14.33 -1.55 -7.20
N LEU A 40 -13.78 -0.35 -7.28
CA LEU A 40 -14.49 0.88 -6.91
C LEU A 40 -15.43 1.32 -8.04
N ILE A 41 -16.71 1.49 -7.72
CA ILE A 41 -17.71 2.08 -8.62
C ILE A 41 -18.11 3.43 -8.04
N ALA A 42 -17.82 4.52 -8.75
CA ALA A 42 -18.19 5.88 -8.35
C ALA A 42 -19.31 6.42 -9.24
N GLN A 43 -20.31 7.05 -8.63
CA GLN A 43 -21.32 7.80 -9.37
C GLN A 43 -20.77 9.18 -9.74
N VAL A 44 -20.86 9.54 -11.03
CA VAL A 44 -20.38 10.83 -11.52
C VAL A 44 -21.58 11.74 -11.79
N PRO A 45 -21.65 12.93 -11.17
CA PRO A 45 -22.73 13.89 -11.44
C PRO A 45 -22.76 14.28 -12.92
N PHE A 46 -23.97 14.43 -13.49
CA PHE A 46 -24.14 14.75 -14.91
C PHE A 46 -23.42 16.05 -15.34
N LYS A 47 -23.40 17.06 -14.46
CA LYS A 47 -22.69 18.33 -14.70
C LYS A 47 -21.19 18.11 -14.90
N VAL A 48 -20.59 17.21 -14.11
CA VAL A 48 -19.17 16.84 -14.24
C VAL A 48 -18.96 16.10 -15.56
N LYS A 49 -19.83 15.13 -15.89
CA LYS A 49 -19.76 14.40 -17.16
C LYS A 49 -19.81 15.33 -18.38
N ARG A 50 -20.65 16.37 -18.35
CA ARG A 50 -20.73 17.35 -19.44
C ARG A 50 -19.45 18.18 -19.60
N ARG A 51 -18.84 18.62 -18.49
CA ARG A 51 -17.54 19.32 -18.52
C ARG A 51 -16.42 18.43 -19.03
N LEU A 52 -16.44 17.16 -18.65
CA LEU A 52 -15.45 16.18 -19.07
C LEU A 52 -15.51 15.93 -20.58
N LYS A 53 -16.73 15.85 -21.15
CA LYS A 53 -16.91 15.79 -22.60
C LYS A 53 -16.38 17.01 -23.33
N GLN A 54 -16.61 18.20 -22.79
CA GLN A 54 -16.09 19.43 -23.38
C GLN A 54 -14.55 19.45 -23.35
N TYR A 55 -13.96 19.08 -22.22
CA TYR A 55 -12.50 18.94 -22.10
C TYR A 55 -11.92 17.97 -23.15
N VAL A 56 -12.54 16.80 -23.34
CA VAL A 56 -12.09 15.81 -24.34
C VAL A 56 -12.20 16.36 -25.76
N ALA A 57 -13.23 17.14 -26.08
CA ALA A 57 -13.38 17.77 -27.39
C ALA A 57 -12.29 18.81 -27.68
N GLU A 58 -11.79 19.50 -26.64
CA GLU A 58 -10.73 20.51 -26.73
C GLU A 58 -9.31 19.91 -26.74
N ASN A 59 -9.16 18.65 -26.32
CA ASN A 59 -7.86 17.99 -26.15
C ASN A 59 -7.77 16.70 -27.01
N PRO A 60 -7.29 16.80 -28.26
CA PRO A 60 -7.17 15.64 -29.14
C PRO A 60 -6.19 14.62 -28.55
N GLY A 61 -6.60 13.35 -28.53
CA GLY A 61 -5.81 12.24 -27.96
C GLY A 61 -6.13 11.94 -26.49
N GLU A 62 -6.95 12.76 -25.84
CA GLU A 62 -7.54 12.42 -24.54
C GLU A 62 -8.87 11.68 -24.70
N THR A 63 -9.18 10.82 -23.74
CA THR A 63 -10.50 10.19 -23.59
C THR A 63 -11.09 10.53 -22.23
N GLU A 64 -12.38 10.28 -22.05
CA GLU A 64 -13.01 10.45 -20.74
C GLU A 64 -12.28 9.63 -19.66
N ARG A 65 -11.81 8.42 -20.03
CA ARG A 65 -11.07 7.53 -19.14
C ARG A 65 -9.70 8.10 -18.76
N SER A 66 -8.89 8.54 -19.72
CA SER A 66 -7.55 9.08 -19.43
C SER A 66 -7.65 10.36 -18.61
N ALA A 67 -8.61 11.23 -18.91
CA ALA A 67 -8.86 12.44 -18.14
C ALA A 67 -9.22 12.14 -16.67
N ILE A 68 -10.09 11.15 -16.42
CA ILE A 68 -10.42 10.72 -15.06
C ILE A 68 -9.19 10.16 -14.36
N LEU A 69 -8.44 9.25 -15.00
CA LEU A 69 -7.28 8.61 -14.39
C LEU A 69 -6.18 9.63 -14.04
N LYS A 70 -5.94 10.62 -14.92
CA LYS A 70 -5.04 11.74 -14.63
C LYS A 70 -5.53 12.57 -13.45
N GLY A 71 -6.83 12.87 -13.38
CA GLY A 71 -7.43 13.54 -12.24
C GLY A 71 -7.26 12.76 -10.92
N LEU A 72 -7.50 11.45 -10.93
CA LEU A 72 -7.30 10.58 -9.77
C LEU A 72 -5.83 10.55 -9.33
N LYS A 73 -4.89 10.52 -10.29
CA LYS A 73 -3.46 10.62 -10.01
C LYS A 73 -3.10 11.95 -9.34
N LEU A 74 -3.67 13.07 -9.79
CA LEU A 74 -3.49 14.38 -9.14
C LEU A 74 -4.07 14.43 -7.71
N LEU A 75 -5.10 13.64 -7.44
CA LEU A 75 -5.67 13.48 -6.10
C LEU A 75 -4.86 12.52 -5.20
N GLY A 76 -3.74 11.98 -5.68
CA GLY A 76 -2.84 11.11 -4.91
C GLY A 76 -3.13 9.61 -5.04
N ILE A 77 -4.04 9.19 -5.91
CA ILE A 77 -4.27 7.77 -6.19
C ILE A 77 -3.11 7.24 -7.04
N LYS A 78 -2.50 6.14 -6.60
CA LYS A 78 -1.44 5.46 -7.36
C LYS A 78 -2.04 4.82 -8.62
N VAL A 79 -1.93 5.53 -9.74
CA VAL A 79 -2.27 5.03 -11.08
C VAL A 79 -0.98 4.83 -11.86
N GLU A 80 -0.75 3.62 -12.37
CA GLU A 80 0.41 3.35 -13.22
C GLU A 80 0.33 4.11 -14.55
N ASP A 81 1.47 4.61 -15.02
CA ASP A 81 1.56 5.44 -16.23
C ASP A 81 1.07 4.72 -17.50
N LYS A 82 1.18 3.39 -17.53
CA LYS A 82 0.66 2.54 -18.62
C LYS A 82 -0.84 2.70 -18.84
N TYR A 83 -1.59 3.16 -17.83
CA TYR A 83 -3.04 3.39 -17.92
C TYR A 83 -3.41 4.84 -18.25
N LEU A 84 -2.46 5.78 -18.24
CA LEU A 84 -2.72 7.20 -18.49
C LEU A 84 -2.81 7.54 -19.99
N HIS A 85 -2.22 6.71 -20.84
CA HIS A 85 -2.25 6.86 -22.28
C HIS A 85 -3.19 5.82 -22.89
N ASP A 86 -4.10 6.27 -23.76
CA ASP A 86 -4.92 5.34 -24.52
C ASP A 86 -4.09 4.75 -25.67
N LEU A 87 -3.75 3.47 -25.55
CA LEU A 87 -3.03 2.68 -26.57
C LEU A 87 -3.77 2.63 -27.92
N ARG A 88 -5.07 2.98 -27.95
CA ARG A 88 -5.83 3.09 -29.20
C ARG A 88 -5.50 4.35 -30.00
N SER A 89 -4.94 5.38 -29.35
CA SER A 89 -4.58 6.65 -29.98
C SER A 89 -3.31 6.56 -30.83
N THR A 90 -2.39 5.66 -30.49
CA THR A 90 -1.07 5.53 -31.15
C THR A 90 -1.09 4.69 -32.44
N ARG A 91 -2.27 4.36 -32.99
CA ARG A 91 -2.41 3.52 -34.20
C ARG A 91 -2.71 4.29 -35.50
N ASN A 92 -2.62 5.62 -35.48
CA ASN A 92 -2.75 6.46 -36.68
C ASN A 92 -1.39 6.98 -37.13
#